data_AF-A0A3M7QKE7-F1
#
_entry.id   AF-A0A3M7QKE7-F1
#
_cell.length_a   1.000
_cell.length_b   1.000
_cell.length_c   1.000
_cell.angle_alpha   90.00
_cell.angle_beta   90.00
_cell.angle_gamma   90.00
#
_symmetry.space_group_name_H-M   'P 1'
#
loop_
_entity.id
_entity.type
_entity.pdbx_description
1 polymer ?
#
loop_
_entity_poly.entity_id
_entity_poly.type
_entity_poly.pdbx_seq_one_letter_code
_entity_poly.pdbx_strand_id
1 'polypeptide(L)'
;MNKNTNKSTLRTKPLNKTRLGITHWNCIHLPSRVHLLANFLAQKCSDIVLLNELKIDLSEANIYLDFHCYQFITKPRNKYGGGEAIIIKEGIEYIQDFSYEEFNSENKLRKE
;
A
#
# COMPACT_ATOMS: atom_id res chain seq x y z
N MET A 1 -2.55 41.72 -11.01
CA MET A 1 -3.60 40.73 -11.34
C MET A 1 -3.57 39.64 -10.28
N ASN A 2 -4.56 39.62 -9.39
CA ASN A 2 -4.62 38.71 -8.26
C ASN A 2 -5.38 37.44 -8.66
N LYS A 3 -4.73 36.27 -8.65
CA LYS A 3 -5.38 34.98 -8.95
C LYS A 3 -5.77 34.32 -7.62
N ASN A 4 -6.97 34.64 -7.12
CA ASN A 4 -7.60 33.87 -6.05
C ASN A 4 -8.10 32.54 -6.64
N THR A 5 -7.32 31.48 -6.50
CA THR A 5 -7.79 30.11 -6.74
C THR A 5 -8.46 29.59 -5.46
N ASN A 6 -9.80 29.62 -5.47
CA ASN A 6 -10.62 28.93 -4.49
C ASN A 6 -10.32 27.42 -4.55
N LYS A 7 -9.44 26.94 -3.67
CA LYS A 7 -9.34 25.51 -3.37
C LYS A 7 -10.63 25.12 -2.64
N SER A 8 -11.56 24.52 -3.38
CA SER A 8 -12.72 23.88 -2.77
C SER A 8 -12.24 22.70 -1.92
N THR A 9 -12.14 22.93 -0.61
CA THR A 9 -11.95 21.84 0.36
C THR A 9 -13.20 20.97 0.31
N LEU A 10 -13.14 19.87 -0.45
CA LEU A 10 -14.13 18.79 -0.36
C LEU A 10 -13.99 18.16 1.02
N ARG A 11 -14.67 18.75 2.02
CA ARG A 11 -14.90 18.09 3.30
C ARG A 11 -15.86 16.93 3.03
N THR A 12 -15.30 15.76 2.78
CA THR A 12 -16.07 14.52 2.82
C THR A 12 -16.56 14.36 4.25
N LYS A 13 -17.88 14.30 4.43
CA LYS A 13 -18.48 13.87 5.71
C LYS A 13 -17.87 12.51 6.05
N PRO A 14 -17.45 12.27 7.30
CA PRO A 14 -16.97 10.94 7.68
C PRO A 14 -18.14 9.98 7.46
N LEU A 15 -17.96 9.00 6.58
CA LEU A 15 -18.89 7.88 6.51
C LEU A 15 -18.86 7.22 7.88
N ASN A 16 -20.02 7.16 8.56
CA ASN A 16 -20.25 6.38 9.77
C ASN A 16 -20.08 4.88 9.45
N LYS A 17 -18.86 4.47 9.11
CA LYS A 17 -18.50 3.10 8.75
C LYS A 17 -17.94 2.45 10.00
N THR A 18 -18.75 1.64 10.65
CA THR A 18 -18.38 0.87 11.87
C THR A 18 -17.57 -0.38 11.56
N ARG A 19 -17.24 -0.63 10.29
CA ARG A 19 -16.59 -1.87 9.83
C ARG A 19 -15.36 -1.55 9.00
N LEU A 20 -14.23 -2.09 9.43
CA LEU A 20 -12.96 -2.09 8.69
C LEU A 20 -12.94 -3.25 7.69
N GLY A 21 -12.82 -2.93 6.40
CA GLY A 21 -12.68 -3.90 5.32
C GLY A 21 -11.22 -4.17 4.98
N ILE A 22 -10.73 -5.36 5.35
CA ILE A 22 -9.38 -5.81 5.04
C ILE A 22 -9.45 -6.84 3.91
N THR A 23 -8.61 -6.68 2.89
CA THR A 23 -8.47 -7.64 1.79
C THR A 23 -7.05 -8.15 1.73
N HIS A 24 -6.85 -9.44 1.50
CA HIS A 24 -5.55 -10.01 1.19
C HIS A 24 -5.54 -10.55 -0.23
N TRP A 25 -4.44 -10.29 -0.95
CA TRP A 25 -4.26 -10.77 -2.31
C TRP A 25 -2.80 -11.12 -2.58
N ASN A 26 -2.56 -12.37 -2.99
CA ASN A 26 -1.29 -12.77 -3.57
C ASN A 26 -1.23 -12.32 -5.05
N CYS A 27 -0.35 -11.35 -5.35
CA CYS A 27 -0.19 -10.78 -6.68
C CYS A 27 0.46 -11.76 -7.66
N ILE A 28 1.30 -12.68 -7.18
CA ILE A 28 2.21 -13.53 -7.97
C ILE A 28 3.27 -12.72 -8.75
N HIS A 29 2.92 -11.54 -9.29
CA HIS A 29 3.76 -10.56 -9.95
C HIS A 29 2.96 -9.24 -10.11
N LEU A 30 3.31 -8.19 -9.38
CA LEU A 30 2.56 -6.92 -9.35
C LEU A 30 2.57 -6.17 -10.69
N PRO A 31 3.70 -6.03 -11.43
CA PRO A 31 3.73 -5.23 -12.66
C PRO A 31 2.71 -5.69 -13.71
N SER A 32 2.47 -7.00 -13.83
CA SER A 32 1.50 -7.54 -14.79
C SER A 32 0.04 -7.44 -14.31
N ARG A 33 -0.21 -7.05 -13.06
CA ARG A 33 -1.54 -7.03 -12.44
C ARG A 33 -1.95 -5.69 -11.85
N VAL A 34 -1.11 -4.65 -11.98
CA VAL A 34 -1.38 -3.32 -11.41
C VAL A 34 -2.72 -2.74 -11.86
N HIS A 35 -3.12 -2.98 -13.11
CA HIS A 35 -4.42 -2.55 -13.63
C HIS A 35 -5.61 -3.24 -12.94
N LEU A 36 -5.48 -4.52 -12.58
CA LEU A 36 -6.49 -5.25 -11.82
C LEU A 36 -6.59 -4.72 -10.39
N LEU A 37 -5.44 -4.39 -9.78
CA LEU A 37 -5.38 -3.75 -8.46
C LEU A 37 -6.07 -2.39 -8.46
N ALA A 38 -5.77 -1.55 -9.46
CA ALA A 38 -6.39 -0.23 -9.62
C ALA A 38 -7.92 -0.35 -9.74
N ASN A 39 -8.40 -1.28 -10.57
CA ASN A 39 -9.83 -1.53 -10.74
C ASN A 39 -10.48 -2.08 -9.46
N PHE A 40 -9.80 -2.97 -8.74
CA PHE A 40 -10.27 -3.49 -7.46
C PHE A 40 -10.45 -2.36 -6.43
N LEU A 41 -9.45 -1.50 -6.27
CA LEU A 41 -9.50 -0.36 -5.32
C LEU A 41 -10.66 0.59 -5.67
N ALA A 42 -10.84 0.90 -6.95
CA ALA A 42 -11.93 1.76 -7.42
C ALA A 42 -13.32 1.18 -7.17
N GLN A 43 -13.50 -0.14 -7.28
CA GLN A 43 -14.80 -0.79 -7.15
C GLN A 43 -15.16 -1.17 -5.71
N LYS A 44 -14.20 -1.73 -4.98
CA LYS A 44 -14.45 -2.33 -3.66
C LYS A 44 -14.23 -1.36 -2.52
N CYS A 45 -13.48 -0.27 -2.75
CA CYS A 45 -13.17 0.73 -1.72
C CYS A 45 -12.69 0.07 -0.42
N SER A 46 -11.85 -0.98 -0.53
CA SER A 46 -11.26 -1.66 0.64
C SER A 46 -10.49 -0.64 1.47
N ASP A 47 -10.54 -0.82 2.78
CA ASP A 47 -9.91 0.09 3.74
C ASP A 47 -8.41 -0.24 3.89
N ILE A 48 -8.08 -1.54 3.93
CA ILE A 48 -6.71 -2.04 3.93
C ILE A 48 -6.59 -3.19 2.90
N VAL A 49 -5.53 -3.19 2.10
CA VAL A 49 -5.19 -4.27 1.17
C VAL A 49 -3.78 -4.79 1.46
N LEU A 50 -3.67 -6.08 1.73
CA LEU A 50 -2.44 -6.80 1.98
C LEU A 50 -2.01 -7.52 0.70
N LEU A 51 -0.80 -7.27 0.22
CA LEU A 51 -0.27 -7.79 -1.03
C LEU A 51 1.00 -8.60 -0.78
N ASN A 52 1.07 -9.79 -1.37
CA ASN A 52 2.27 -10.64 -1.36
C ASN A 52 2.73 -10.95 -2.79
N GLU A 53 3.99 -11.37 -2.95
CA GLU A 53 4.61 -11.70 -4.24
C GLU A 53 4.58 -10.52 -5.23
N LEU A 54 5.07 -9.36 -4.75
CA LEU A 54 5.12 -8.15 -5.57
C LEU A 54 6.07 -8.32 -6.76
N LYS A 55 7.26 -8.90 -6.54
CA LYS A 55 8.31 -9.05 -7.54
C LYS A 55 8.69 -7.73 -8.23
N ILE A 56 9.03 -6.75 -7.41
CA ILE A 56 9.52 -5.43 -7.84
C ILE A 56 10.75 -5.06 -7.03
N ASP A 57 11.56 -4.16 -7.56
CA ASP A 57 12.64 -3.53 -6.82
C ASP A 57 12.11 -2.30 -6.03
N LEU A 58 12.81 -1.90 -4.97
CA LEU A 58 12.39 -0.76 -4.13
C LEU A 58 12.22 0.54 -4.93
N SER A 59 13.07 0.74 -5.95
CA SER A 59 12.99 1.89 -6.85
C SER A 59 11.68 1.96 -7.65
N GLU A 60 10.98 0.84 -7.80
CA GLU A 60 9.74 0.74 -8.57
C GLU A 60 8.48 0.86 -7.70
N ALA A 61 8.61 0.90 -6.37
CA ALA A 61 7.48 0.89 -5.44
C ALA A 61 6.47 2.01 -5.73
N ASN A 62 6.94 3.25 -5.86
CA ASN A 62 6.09 4.41 -6.17
C ASN A 62 5.40 4.29 -7.54
N ILE A 63 5.98 3.55 -8.50
CA ILE A 63 5.40 3.38 -9.84
C ILE A 63 4.17 2.48 -9.76
N TYR A 64 4.20 1.44 -8.93
CA TYR A 64 3.17 0.41 -8.89
C TYR A 64 2.19 0.50 -7.72
N LEU A 65 2.52 1.24 -6.65
CA LEU A 65 1.75 1.28 -5.40
C LEU A 65 1.15 2.66 -5.06
N ASP A 66 1.50 3.72 -5.80
CA ASP A 66 0.96 5.07 -5.57
C ASP A 66 -0.46 5.22 -6.15
N PHE A 67 -1.46 4.94 -5.32
CA PHE A 67 -2.88 5.05 -5.65
C PHE A 67 -3.52 6.26 -4.95
N HIS A 68 -4.33 7.02 -5.67
CA HIS A 68 -5.03 8.19 -5.12
C HIS A 68 -5.92 7.83 -3.91
N CYS A 69 -5.87 8.64 -2.85
CA CYS A 69 -6.57 8.41 -1.56
C CYS A 69 -6.10 7.17 -0.79
N TYR A 70 -4.94 6.63 -1.14
CA TYR A 70 -4.31 5.54 -0.42
C TYR A 70 -2.85 5.89 -0.12
N GLN A 71 -2.39 5.42 1.03
CA GLN A 71 -0.99 5.36 1.41
C GLN A 71 -0.53 3.91 1.27
N PHE A 72 0.77 3.67 1.22
CA PHE A 72 1.29 2.31 1.26
C PHE A 72 2.54 2.17 2.10
N ILE A 73 2.73 0.95 2.60
CA ILE A 73 3.94 0.47 3.25
C ILE A 73 4.41 -0.73 2.43
N THR A 74 5.71 -0.89 2.20
CA THR A 74 6.20 -2.04 1.45
C THR A 74 7.57 -2.49 1.91
N LYS A 75 7.79 -3.80 1.82
CA LYS A 75 9.08 -4.46 1.91
C LYS A 75 9.29 -5.27 0.63
N PRO A 76 9.68 -4.63 -0.48
CA PRO A 76 9.99 -5.33 -1.71
C PRO A 76 11.28 -6.14 -1.53
N ARG A 77 11.34 -7.31 -2.16
CA ARG A 77 12.52 -8.19 -2.10
C ARG A 77 13.42 -7.99 -3.31
N ASN A 78 12.90 -8.29 -4.50
CA ASN A 78 13.48 -7.98 -5.81
C ASN A 78 12.49 -8.39 -6.91
N LYS A 79 12.80 -8.07 -8.17
CA LYS A 79 12.02 -8.48 -9.35
C LYS A 79 11.87 -10.00 -9.60
N TYR A 80 12.62 -10.86 -8.91
CA TYR A 80 12.62 -12.29 -9.16
C TYR A 80 11.73 -13.08 -8.18
N GLY A 81 11.45 -12.56 -6.98
CA GLY A 81 10.62 -13.28 -6.02
C GLY A 81 10.26 -12.48 -4.77
N GLY A 82 9.12 -12.84 -4.18
CA GLY A 82 8.67 -12.32 -2.89
C GLY A 82 8.32 -10.83 -2.92
N GLY A 83 8.43 -10.22 -1.74
CA GLY A 83 8.03 -8.85 -1.48
C GLY A 83 6.58 -8.74 -1.04
N GLU A 84 6.33 -7.78 -0.17
CA GLU A 84 5.02 -7.53 0.45
C GLU A 84 4.71 -6.04 0.51
N ALA A 85 3.42 -5.71 0.46
CA ALA A 85 2.93 -4.34 0.65
C ALA A 85 1.58 -4.33 1.38
N ILE A 86 1.35 -3.22 2.07
CA ILE A 86 0.07 -2.88 2.69
C ILE A 86 -0.37 -1.57 2.06
N ILE A 87 -1.53 -1.54 1.42
CA ILE A 87 -2.18 -0.33 0.92
C ILE A 87 -3.27 0.05 1.91
N ILE A 88 -3.26 1.30 2.38
CA ILE A 88 -4.07 1.79 3.49
C ILE A 88 -4.81 3.02 3.01
N LYS A 89 -6.13 3.03 3.14
CA LYS A 89 -6.94 4.17 2.74
C LYS A 89 -6.60 5.39 3.61
N GLU A 90 -6.50 6.56 2.98
CA GLU A 90 -6.27 7.81 3.71
C GLU A 90 -7.32 8.02 4.82
N GLY A 91 -6.84 8.54 5.96
CA GLY A 91 -7.65 8.77 7.16
C GLY A 91 -7.76 7.57 8.09
N ILE A 92 -7.19 6.41 7.75
CA ILE A 92 -7.01 5.29 8.68
C ILE A 92 -5.70 5.48 9.44
N GLU A 93 -5.79 5.52 10.76
CA GLU A 93 -4.62 5.57 11.64
C GLU A 93 -4.02 4.17 11.80
N TYR A 94 -2.69 4.08 11.72
CA TYR A 94 -1.93 2.85 11.92
C TYR A 94 -0.55 3.14 12.50
N ILE A 95 0.09 2.12 13.08
CA ILE A 95 1.44 2.17 13.65
C ILE A 95 2.27 1.06 13.00
N GLN A 96 3.51 1.38 12.62
CA GLN A 96 4.50 0.38 12.24
C GLN A 96 5.41 0.12 13.43
N ASP A 97 5.33 -1.08 13.99
CA ASP A 97 6.20 -1.53 15.08
C ASP A 97 7.29 -2.44 14.53
N PHE A 98 8.54 -2.09 14.84
CA PHE A 98 9.75 -2.79 14.40
C PHE A 98 10.48 -3.46 15.57
N SER A 99 9.89 -3.47 16.78
CA SER A 99 10.49 -4.01 18.00
C SER A 99 10.95 -5.47 17.88
N TYR A 100 10.34 -6.25 16.98
CA TYR A 100 10.67 -7.66 16.77
C TYR A 100 11.56 -7.95 15.54
N GLU A 101 11.99 -6.94 14.78
CA GLU A 101 12.79 -7.19 13.56
C GLU A 101 14.15 -7.84 13.83
N GLU A 102 14.73 -7.59 15.01
CA GLU A 102 16.01 -8.18 15.42
C GLU A 102 15.96 -9.70 15.63
N PHE A 103 14.76 -10.26 15.86
CA PHE A 103 14.56 -11.69 16.01
C PHE A 103 14.36 -12.42 14.68
N ASN A 104 14.24 -11.71 13.56
CA ASN A 104 14.10 -12.31 12.24
C ASN A 104 15.39 -13.02 11.82
N SER A 105 15.32 -14.34 11.66
CA SER A 105 16.44 -15.20 11.27
C SER A 105 17.02 -14.85 9.89
N GLU A 106 16.21 -14.27 8.99
CA GLU A 106 16.66 -13.77 7.68
C GLU A 106 17.72 -12.65 7.78
N ASN A 107 17.73 -11.86 8.85
CA ASN A 107 18.70 -10.78 9.05
C ASN A 107 20.07 -11.27 9.57
N LYS A 108 20.15 -12.51 10.07
CA LYS A 108 21.40 -13.10 10.57
C LYS A 108 22.29 -13.66 9.46
N LEU A 109 21.72 -14.05 8.32
CA LEU A 109 22.45 -14.65 7.19
C LEU A 109 23.05 -13.62 6.20
N ARG A 110 22.89 -12.32 6.44
CA ARG A 110 23.41 -11.23 5.57
C ARG A 110 24.62 -10.49 6.16
N LYS A 111 25.18 -11.00 7.27
CA LYS A 111 26.33 -10.38 7.98
C LYS A 111 27.60 -11.23 7.96
N GLU A 112 27.62 -12.33 7.22
CA GLU A 112 28.80 -13.17 6.94
C GLU A 112 29.09 -13.13 5.43
#